data_AF-A0A080ZKK3-F1
#
_entry.id   AF-A0A080ZKK3-F1
#
_cell.length_a   1.000
_cell.length_b   1.000
_cell.length_c   1.000
_cell.angle_alpha   90.00
_cell.angle_beta   90.00
_cell.angle_gamma   90.00
#
_symmetry.space_group_name_H-M   'P 1'
#
loop_
_entity.id
_entity.type
_entity.pdbx_description
1 polymer ?
#
loop_
_entity_poly.entity_id
_entity_poly.type
_entity_poly.pdbx_seq_one_letter_code
_entity_poly.pdbx_strand_id
1 'polypeptide(L)'
;MNEIQRTRSELLRELQKVHAMLKRLVMQPTTRLILPSSGVLRPATDPASSQSRARPAVARFSKRPKDLYELWHEYQFGISGLKAAKEFTPAERGANKFAYSRRKPIWDVIT
;
A
#
# COMPACT_ATOMS: atom_id res chain seq x y z
N MET A 1 -30.83 24.42 -20.59
CA MET A 1 -29.72 23.60 -21.13
C MET A 1 -28.55 23.41 -20.16
N ASN A 2 -28.26 24.37 -19.27
CA ASN A 2 -27.05 24.36 -18.41
C ASN A 2 -27.13 23.45 -17.17
N GLU A 3 -28.34 23.25 -16.62
CA GLU A 3 -28.55 22.45 -15.40
C GLU A 3 -28.11 21.00 -15.56
N ILE A 4 -28.46 20.38 -16.70
CA ILE A 4 -28.13 18.98 -17.02
C ILE A 4 -26.62 18.80 -17.18
N GLN A 5 -25.93 19.79 -17.75
CA GLN A 5 -24.47 19.73 -17.88
C GLN A 5 -23.79 19.91 -16.52
N ARG A 6 -24.32 20.79 -15.66
CA ARG A 6 -23.83 20.99 -14.30
C ARG A 6 -23.97 19.73 -13.46
N THR A 7 -25.17 19.13 -13.40
CA THR A 7 -25.41 17.89 -12.63
C THR A 7 -24.53 16.74 -13.13
N ARG A 8 -24.33 16.61 -14.44
CA ARG A 8 -23.42 15.62 -15.02
C ARG A 8 -21.98 15.85 -14.56
N SER A 9 -21.51 17.09 -14.55
CA SER A 9 -20.15 17.42 -14.09
C SER A 9 -19.94 17.15 -12.60
N GLU A 10 -20.95 17.42 -11.78
CA GLU A 10 -20.94 17.12 -10.34
C GLU A 10 -20.91 15.61 -10.09
N LEU A 11 -21.74 14.85 -10.79
CA LEU A 11 -21.77 13.39 -10.70
C LEU A 11 -20.41 12.77 -11.06
N LEU A 12 -19.77 13.25 -12.13
CA LEU A 12 -18.43 12.78 -12.52
C LEU A 12 -17.39 13.08 -11.44
N ARG A 13 -17.47 14.25 -10.79
CA ARG A 13 -16.56 14.62 -9.69
C ARG A 13 -16.77 13.71 -8.47
N GLU A 14 -18.01 13.40 -8.12
CA GLU A 14 -18.32 12.48 -7.02
C GLU A 14 -17.86 11.05 -7.33
N LEU A 15 -18.06 10.56 -8.55
CA LEU A 15 -17.57 9.25 -8.97
C LEU A 15 -16.04 9.16 -8.89
N GLN A 16 -15.32 10.22 -9.25
CA GLN A 16 -13.86 10.28 -9.11
C GLN A 16 -13.42 10.19 -7.65
N LYS A 17 -14.11 10.88 -6.73
CA LYS A 17 -13.83 10.81 -5.29
C LYS A 17 -14.08 9.41 -4.74
N VAL A 18 -15.22 8.80 -5.07
CA VAL A 18 -15.56 7.43 -4.65
C VAL A 18 -14.54 6.43 -5.17
N HIS A 19 -14.14 6.55 -6.43
CA HIS A 19 -13.10 5.70 -7.01
C HIS A 19 -11.76 5.84 -6.25
N ALA A 20 -11.36 7.07 -5.89
CA ALA A 20 -10.15 7.31 -5.12
C ALA A 20 -10.24 6.69 -3.71
N MET A 21 -11.37 6.85 -3.02
CA MET A 21 -11.59 6.24 -1.70
C MET A 21 -11.54 4.70 -1.77
N LEU A 22 -12.20 4.09 -2.75
CA LEU A 22 -12.21 2.64 -2.92
C LEU A 22 -10.79 2.10 -3.15
N LYS A 23 -9.98 2.79 -3.96
CA LYS A 23 -8.56 2.42 -4.14
C LYS A 23 -7.79 2.46 -2.83
N ARG A 24 -8.01 3.47 -1.99
CA ARG A 24 -7.36 3.56 -0.67
C ARG A 24 -7.75 2.36 0.20
N LEU A 25 -9.03 2.02 0.25
CA LEU A 25 -9.54 0.88 1.01
C LEU A 25 -8.93 -0.45 0.54
N VAL A 26 -8.82 -0.67 -0.77
CA VAL A 26 -8.22 -1.90 -1.33
C VAL A 26 -6.70 -1.96 -1.08
N MET A 27 -6.03 -0.80 -1.00
CA MET A 27 -4.58 -0.70 -0.76
C MET A 27 -4.19 -0.69 0.73
N GLN A 28 -5.14 -0.59 1.65
CA GLN A 28 -4.85 -0.78 3.06
C GLN A 28 -4.49 -2.25 3.32
N PRO A 29 -3.41 -2.55 4.06
CA PRO A 29 -3.11 -3.90 4.50
C PRO A 29 -4.07 -4.24 5.64
N THR A 30 -5.33 -4.49 5.34
CA THR A 30 -6.24 -5.09 6.30
C THR A 30 -5.75 -6.50 6.52
N THR A 31 -5.01 -6.71 7.61
CA THR A 31 -4.66 -8.02 8.13
C THR A 31 -5.98 -8.76 8.34
N ARG A 32 -6.40 -9.53 7.33
CA ARG A 32 -7.49 -10.49 7.52
C ARG A 32 -6.92 -11.51 8.49
N LEU A 33 -7.19 -11.32 9.77
CA LEU A 33 -7.18 -12.41 10.74
C LEU A 33 -8.20 -13.39 10.20
N ILE A 34 -7.74 -14.32 9.37
CA ILE A 34 -8.47 -15.54 9.06
C ILE A 34 -8.49 -16.26 10.41
N LEU A 35 -9.56 -16.03 11.18
CA LEU A 35 -9.86 -16.88 12.31
C LEU A 35 -10.02 -18.28 11.74
N PRO A 36 -9.14 -19.24 12.07
CA PRO A 36 -9.28 -20.60 11.58
C PRO A 36 -10.61 -21.11 12.13
N SER A 37 -11.48 -21.57 11.23
CA SER A 37 -12.68 -22.31 11.59
C SER A 37 -12.26 -23.47 12.49
N SER A 38 -12.62 -23.39 13.77
CA SER A 38 -12.40 -24.45 14.75
C SER A 38 -13.08 -25.73 14.28
N GLY A 39 -12.25 -26.70 13.89
CA GLY A 39 -12.68 -28.00 13.41
C GLY A 39 -11.60 -29.07 13.66
N VAL A 40 -11.36 -29.33 14.95
CA VAL A 40 -10.99 -30.65 15.52
C VAL A 40 -9.55 -31.20 15.25
N LEU A 41 -8.76 -31.09 16.32
CA LEU A 41 -7.71 -31.98 16.86
C LEU A 41 -6.42 -32.28 16.07
N ARG A 42 -5.35 -31.56 16.44
CA ARG A 42 -4.00 -32.16 16.54
C ARG A 42 -3.41 -31.83 17.93
N PRO A 43 -2.83 -32.80 18.66
CA PRO A 43 -2.44 -32.60 20.04
C PRO A 43 -1.22 -31.69 20.18
N ALA A 44 -1.19 -30.97 21.29
CA ALA A 44 -0.23 -29.96 21.67
C ALA A 44 1.22 -30.48 21.75
N THR A 45 2.12 -29.85 21.00
CA THR A 45 3.50 -29.56 21.45
C THR A 45 4.00 -28.33 20.68
N ASP A 46 4.70 -27.44 21.40
CA ASP A 46 5.47 -26.27 20.94
C ASP A 46 4.83 -24.87 21.01
N PRO A 47 5.01 -24.12 22.14
CA PRO A 47 4.66 -22.71 22.26
C PRO A 47 5.79 -21.80 21.73
N ALA A 48 6.28 -22.00 20.50
CA ALA A 48 7.42 -21.23 19.99
C ALA A 48 7.49 -21.06 18.47
N SER A 49 6.41 -20.70 17.77
CA SER A 49 6.55 -20.23 16.37
C SER A 49 5.29 -19.52 15.84
N SER A 50 4.87 -18.42 16.46
CA SER A 50 3.88 -17.49 15.86
C SER A 50 4.53 -16.35 15.07
N GLN A 51 5.84 -16.39 14.83
CA GLN A 51 6.45 -15.60 13.77
C GLN A 51 6.32 -16.39 12.48
N SER A 52 5.22 -16.15 11.74
CA SER A 52 5.24 -16.36 10.31
C SER A 52 6.49 -15.66 9.80
N ARG A 53 7.48 -16.44 9.35
CA ARG A 53 8.73 -15.92 8.81
C ARG A 53 8.36 -15.18 7.53
N ALA A 54 7.99 -13.91 7.68
CA ALA A 54 7.64 -13.02 6.59
C ALA A 54 8.79 -13.11 5.61
N ARG A 55 8.51 -13.61 4.40
CA ARG A 55 9.48 -13.59 3.31
C ARG A 55 10.10 -12.19 3.28
N PRO A 56 11.42 -12.05 3.07
CA PRO A 56 12.04 -10.73 2.99
C PRO A 56 11.26 -9.93 1.95
N ALA A 57 10.53 -8.93 2.42
CA ALA A 57 9.64 -8.15 1.58
C ALA A 57 10.52 -7.48 0.53
N VAL A 58 10.25 -7.76 -0.75
CA VAL A 58 11.10 -7.28 -1.83
C VAL A 58 11.05 -5.76 -1.86
N ALA A 59 12.21 -5.10 -1.81
CA ALA A 59 12.31 -3.65 -1.84
C ALA A 59 12.15 -3.14 -3.28
N ARG A 60 10.91 -2.84 -3.68
CA ARG A 60 10.56 -2.35 -5.02
C ARG A 60 9.53 -1.26 -4.96
N PHE A 61 9.64 -0.36 -5.92
CA PHE A 61 8.68 0.72 -6.12
C PHE A 61 7.60 0.38 -7.16
N SER A 62 6.46 1.05 -7.07
CA SER A 62 5.44 1.07 -8.11
C SER A 62 6.05 1.56 -9.43
N LYS A 63 5.67 0.95 -10.56
CA LYS A 63 6.20 1.39 -11.88
C LYS A 63 5.75 2.80 -12.25
N ARG A 64 4.51 3.17 -11.91
CA ARG A 64 3.87 4.45 -12.26
C ARG A 64 2.92 4.87 -11.14
N PRO A 65 3.39 5.55 -10.09
CA PRO A 65 2.50 6.07 -9.07
C PRO A 65 1.55 7.09 -9.72
N LYS A 66 0.25 6.94 -9.47
CA LYS A 66 -0.81 7.74 -10.11
C LYS A 66 -1.03 9.08 -9.41
N ASP A 67 -0.83 9.12 -8.10
CA ASP A 67 -1.08 10.30 -7.28
C ASP A 67 -0.08 10.44 -6.12
N LEU A 68 -0.19 11.55 -5.39
CA LEU A 68 0.65 11.84 -4.23
C LEU A 68 0.44 10.83 -3.08
N TYR A 69 -0.78 10.32 -2.95
CA TYR A 69 -1.14 9.36 -1.91
C TYR A 69 -0.38 8.03 -2.12
N GLU A 70 -0.30 7.52 -3.34
CA GLU A 70 0.47 6.31 -3.66
C GLU A 70 1.96 6.50 -3.31
N LEU A 71 2.53 7.68 -3.57
CA LEU A 71 3.92 7.99 -3.21
C LEU A 71 4.15 7.98 -1.69
N TRP A 72 3.27 8.63 -0.94
CA TRP A 72 3.36 8.67 0.53
C TRP A 72 3.10 7.29 1.15
N HIS A 73 2.10 6.56 0.66
CA HIS A 73 1.74 5.22 1.14
C HIS A 73 2.88 4.22 0.91
N GLU A 74 3.51 4.27 -0.25
CA GLU A 74 4.70 3.49 -0.58
C GLU A 74 5.89 3.79 0.35
N TYR A 75 6.06 5.05 0.75
CA TYR A 75 7.10 5.42 1.70
C TYR A 75 6.80 4.89 3.11
N GLN A 76 5.56 5.04 3.57
CA GLN A 76 5.18 4.77 4.94
C GLN A 76 4.92 3.29 5.23
N PHE A 77 4.27 2.59 4.31
CA PHE A 77 3.79 1.21 4.48
C PHE A 77 4.31 0.24 3.42
N GLY A 78 4.82 0.75 2.29
CA GLY A 78 5.14 -0.06 1.12
C GLY A 78 3.92 -0.38 0.27
N ILE A 79 4.08 -1.25 -0.72
CA ILE A 79 3.02 -1.59 -1.68
C ILE A 79 2.70 -3.07 -1.54
N SER A 80 1.45 -3.42 -1.22
CA SER A 80 0.93 -4.80 -1.31
C SER A 80 1.84 -5.87 -0.69
N GLY A 81 2.40 -5.62 0.51
CA GLY A 81 3.30 -6.54 1.20
C GLY A 81 4.77 -6.44 0.80
N LEU A 82 5.14 -5.45 -0.02
CA LEU A 82 6.51 -5.05 -0.27
C LEU A 82 7.03 -4.15 0.86
N LYS A 83 8.35 -4.08 0.99
CA LYS A 83 9.01 -3.29 2.02
C LYS A 83 8.66 -1.81 1.88
N ALA A 84 8.52 -1.11 3.00
CA ALA A 84 8.29 0.34 3.00
C ALA A 84 9.56 1.09 2.58
N ALA A 85 9.44 2.17 1.80
CA ALA A 85 10.62 2.89 1.30
C ALA A 85 11.50 3.46 2.42
N LYS A 86 10.90 3.85 3.55
CA LYS A 86 11.61 4.34 4.74
C LYS A 86 12.56 3.30 5.35
N GLU A 87 12.28 2.02 5.14
CA GLU A 87 13.04 0.89 5.68
C GLU A 87 14.07 0.33 4.69
N PHE A 88 14.22 0.95 3.51
CA PHE A 88 15.16 0.47 2.50
C PHE A 88 16.60 0.63 2.99
N THR A 89 17.36 -0.45 2.90
CA THR A 89 18.81 -0.46 3.12
C THR A 89 19.53 0.32 1.99
N PRO A 90 20.77 0.79 2.21
CA PRO A 90 21.55 1.46 1.18
C PRO A 90 21.67 0.65 -0.13
N ALA A 91 21.83 -0.67 -0.04
CA ALA A 91 21.89 -1.56 -1.21
C ALA A 91 20.57 -1.58 -2.01
N GLU A 92 19.43 -1.68 -1.32
CA GLU A 92 18.10 -1.66 -1.93
C GLU A 92 17.78 -0.30 -2.57
N ARG A 93 18.23 0.80 -1.95
CA ARG A 93 18.15 2.15 -2.53
C ARG A 93 19.01 2.27 -3.79
N GLY A 94 20.22 1.71 -3.77
CA GLY A 94 21.11 1.67 -4.93
C GLY A 94 20.52 0.89 -6.11
N ALA A 95 19.92 -0.26 -5.84
CA ALA A 95 19.23 -1.07 -6.85
C ALA A 95 18.05 -0.32 -7.50
N ASN A 96 17.38 0.57 -6.75
CA ASN A 96 16.26 1.38 -7.21
C ASN A 96 16.62 2.88 -7.38
N LYS A 97 17.89 3.23 -7.64
CA LYS A 97 18.41 4.62 -7.54
C LYS A 97 17.59 5.67 -8.29
N PHE A 98 17.12 5.34 -9.49
CA PHE A 98 16.40 6.29 -10.35
C PHE A 98 15.01 6.62 -9.79
N ALA A 99 14.31 5.61 -9.29
CA ALA A 99 13.00 5.80 -8.68
C ALA A 99 13.14 6.47 -7.30
N TYR A 100 14.13 6.05 -6.50
CA TYR A 100 14.39 6.62 -5.18
C TYR A 100 14.72 8.12 -5.25
N SER A 101 15.70 8.50 -6.08
CA SER A 101 16.14 9.90 -6.21
C SER A 101 15.03 10.85 -6.68
N ARG A 102 14.17 10.41 -7.59
CA ARG A 102 13.04 11.23 -8.09
C ARG A 102 11.92 11.38 -7.07
N ARG A 103 11.71 10.38 -6.21
CA ARG A 103 10.63 10.38 -5.21
C ARG A 103 11.07 10.99 -3.87
N LYS A 104 12.37 10.95 -3.57
CA LYS A 104 12.94 11.46 -2.32
C LYS A 104 12.54 12.92 -2.00
N PRO A 105 12.64 13.89 -2.92
CA PRO A 105 12.22 15.27 -2.62
C PRO A 105 10.74 15.37 -2.22
N ILE A 106 9.89 14.52 -2.78
CA ILE A 106 8.46 14.50 -2.46
C ILE A 106 8.25 13.89 -1.07
N TRP A 107 8.92 12.79 -0.77
CA TRP A 107 8.88 12.19 0.56
C TRP A 107 9.40 13.14 1.63
N ASP A 108 10.51 13.84 1.38
CA ASP A 108 11.09 14.81 2.31
C ASP A 108 10.17 16.03 2.58
N VAL A 109 9.15 16.28 1.74
CA VAL A 109 8.16 17.36 1.94
C VAL A 109 6.91 16.87 2.69
N ILE A 110 6.48 15.63 2.47
CA ILE A 110 5.25 15.08 3.08
C ILE A 110 5.50 14.56 4.50
N THR A 111 6.74 14.19 4.81
CA THR A 111 7.16 13.57 6.08
C THR A 111 7.88 14.58 6.95
#